data_AF-A0A2K8WS07-F1
#
_entry.id   AF-A0A2K8WS07-F1
#
_cell.length_a   1.000
_cell.length_b   1.000
_cell.length_c   1.000
_cell.angle_alpha   90.00
_cell.angle_beta   90.00
_cell.angle_gamma   90.00
#
_symmetry.space_group_name_H-M   'P 1'
#
loop_
_entity.id
_entity.type
_entity.pdbx_description
1 polymer ?
#
loop_
_entity_poly.entity_id
_entity_poly.type
_entity_poly.pdbx_seq_one_letter_code
_entity_poly.pdbx_strand_id
1 'polypeptide(L)'
;MRQKIIKLGLGQFRVFWENHEKQALRLDFRPLLNNIPFKGDMVILHWQGRPWGLRRWGVYCSRSDQYYGVDHDKLNLNECPCDTFQIPEKQFKTLPTAVLVFRNCTINGKGEMMEVVNGMV
;
A
#
# COMPACT_ATOMS: atom_id res chain seq x y z
N MET A 1 -5.90 11.80 -14.83
CA MET A 1 -4.41 11.78 -14.82
C MET A 1 -3.95 10.38 -14.43
N ARG A 2 -2.96 9.80 -15.09
CA ARG A 2 -2.52 8.42 -14.80
C ARG A 2 -1.40 8.39 -13.76
N GLN A 3 -1.51 7.50 -12.78
CA GLN A 3 -0.42 7.20 -11.84
C GLN A 3 0.58 6.25 -12.49
N LYS A 4 1.86 6.48 -12.24
CA LYS A 4 2.97 5.62 -12.63
C LYS A 4 3.60 5.05 -11.36
N ILE A 5 3.84 3.74 -11.38
CA ILE A 5 4.43 2.98 -10.28
C ILE A 5 5.63 2.26 -10.88
N ILE A 6 6.81 2.47 -10.32
CA ILE A 6 8.05 1.81 -10.73
C ILE A 6 8.56 1.00 -9.54
N LYS A 7 8.77 -0.30 -9.75
CA LYS A 7 9.42 -1.16 -8.75
C LYS A 7 10.92 -0.84 -8.72
N LEU A 8 11.44 -0.50 -7.55
CA LEU A 8 12.86 -0.20 -7.34
C LEU A 8 13.63 -1.40 -6.76
N GLY A 9 12.93 -2.29 -6.08
CA GLY A 9 13.48 -3.46 -5.39
C GLY A 9 12.41 -4.14 -4.53
N LEU A 10 12.82 -5.11 -3.73
CA LEU A 10 11.94 -5.82 -2.80
C LEU A 10 11.30 -4.84 -1.80
N GLY A 11 9.96 -4.75 -1.80
CA GLY A 11 9.21 -3.84 -0.94
C GLY A 11 9.48 -2.35 -1.20
N GLN A 12 10.06 -1.99 -2.35
CA GLN A 12 10.44 -0.61 -2.66
C GLN A 12 9.87 -0.15 -4.00
N PHE A 13 9.20 1.00 -3.97
CA PHE A 13 8.51 1.55 -5.14
C PHE A 13 8.74 3.05 -5.26
N ARG A 14 8.81 3.54 -6.50
CA ARG A 14 8.68 4.96 -6.83
C ARG A 14 7.33 5.19 -7.44
N VAL A 15 6.56 6.11 -6.85
CA VAL A 15 5.21 6.41 -7.28
C VAL A 15 5.11 7.88 -7.62
N PHE A 16 4.61 8.19 -8.82
CA PHE A 16 4.42 9.54 -9.28
C PHE A 16 3.25 9.58 -10.25
N TRP A 17 2.92 10.77 -10.72
CA TRP A 17 1.86 10.96 -11.69
C TRP A 17 2.42 11.56 -12.94
N GLU A 18 1.79 11.24 -14.05
CA GLU A 18 2.20 11.74 -15.36
C GLU A 18 2.36 13.27 -15.29
N ASN A 19 3.50 13.76 -15.79
CA ASN A 19 3.94 15.18 -15.74
C ASN A 19 4.33 15.72 -14.35
N HIS A 20 4.34 14.89 -13.30
CA HIS A 20 4.70 15.28 -11.93
C HIS A 20 5.83 14.41 -11.34
N GLU A 21 6.77 13.96 -12.16
CA GLU A 21 7.90 13.08 -11.77
C GLU A 21 8.79 13.65 -10.66
N LYS A 22 8.94 14.98 -10.60
CA LYS A 22 9.73 15.67 -9.57
C LYS A 22 9.10 15.57 -8.17
N GLN A 23 7.80 15.28 -8.10
CA GLN A 23 7.05 15.07 -6.84
C GLN A 23 6.89 13.57 -6.53
N ALA A 24 7.75 12.73 -7.10
CA ALA A 24 7.68 11.29 -6.87
C ALA A 24 7.87 10.96 -5.39
N LEU A 25 7.03 10.06 -4.90
CA LEU A 25 7.16 9.46 -3.58
C LEU A 25 8.01 8.19 -3.72
N ARG A 26 9.00 8.03 -2.83
CA ARG A 26 9.71 6.77 -2.65
C ARG A 26 9.09 6.05 -1.46
N LEU A 27 8.52 4.90 -1.74
CA LEU A 27 7.91 4.01 -0.76
C LEU A 27 8.91 2.92 -0.40
N ASP A 28 9.06 2.65 0.89
CA ASP A 28 9.91 1.58 1.42
C ASP A 28 9.17 0.86 2.55
N PHE A 29 8.68 -0.33 2.25
CA PHE A 29 7.93 -1.16 3.19
C PHE A 29 8.84 -2.08 4.01
N ARG A 30 10.12 -2.22 3.65
CA ARG A 30 11.06 -3.12 4.36
C ARG A 30 11.13 -2.85 5.86
N PRO A 31 11.13 -1.61 6.35
CA PRO A 31 11.18 -1.39 7.78
C PRO A 31 9.91 -1.88 8.50
N LEU A 32 8.74 -1.76 7.87
CA LEU A 32 7.51 -2.37 8.38
C LEU A 32 7.60 -3.90 8.38
N LEU A 33 8.05 -4.48 7.27
CA LEU A 33 8.20 -5.93 7.12
C LEU A 33 9.18 -6.53 8.14
N ASN A 34 10.23 -5.79 8.50
CA ASN A 34 11.23 -6.23 9.46
C ASN A 34 10.79 -6.08 10.93
N ASN A 35 9.93 -5.10 11.24
CA ASN A 35 9.53 -4.78 12.62
C ASN A 35 8.19 -5.40 13.01
N ILE A 36 7.38 -5.84 12.05
CA ILE A 36 6.13 -6.53 12.32
C ILE A 36 6.41 -8.03 12.34
N PRO A 37 6.45 -8.69 13.52
CA PRO A 37 6.66 -10.13 13.60
C PRO A 37 5.50 -10.84 12.89
N PHE A 38 5.76 -11.43 11.73
CA PHE A 38 4.74 -12.18 11.02
C PHE A 38 5.31 -13.26 10.11
N LYS A 39 4.59 -14.38 10.01
CA LYS A 39 4.83 -15.46 9.07
C LYS A 39 3.60 -15.58 8.17
N GLY A 40 3.65 -15.03 6.96
CA GLY A 40 2.57 -15.16 5.99
C GLY A 40 2.38 -13.94 5.10
N ASP A 41 1.36 -14.02 4.25
CA ASP A 41 0.95 -12.97 3.33
C ASP A 41 0.36 -11.78 4.10
N MET A 42 0.64 -10.56 3.63
CA MET A 42 0.06 -9.35 4.19
C MET A 42 -0.27 -8.34 3.09
N VAL A 43 -1.35 -7.60 3.32
CA VAL A 43 -1.68 -6.40 2.57
C VAL A 43 -1.47 -5.19 3.47
N ILE A 44 -0.68 -4.23 2.99
CA ILE A 44 -0.45 -2.96 3.68
C ILE A 44 -1.15 -1.87 2.90
N LEU A 45 -2.08 -1.18 3.54
CA LEU A 45 -2.75 -0.01 2.99
C LEU A 45 -2.15 1.26 3.59
N HIS A 46 -2.02 2.30 2.78
CA HIS A 46 -1.76 3.63 3.27
C HIS A 46 -2.49 4.66 2.43
N TRP A 47 -2.79 5.80 3.04
CA TRP A 47 -3.39 6.90 2.30
C TRP A 47 -2.36 7.56 1.39
N GLN A 48 -2.70 7.77 0.12
CA GLN A 48 -1.89 8.57 -0.79
C GLN A 48 -2.46 9.98 -0.89
N GLY A 49 -1.83 10.92 -0.18
CA GLY A 49 -2.18 12.33 -0.22
C GLY A 49 -2.08 12.93 -1.63
N ARG A 50 -3.07 13.73 -2.01
CA ARG A 50 -3.20 14.38 -3.33
C ARG A 50 -3.94 15.71 -3.27
N PRO A 51 -3.91 16.50 -4.35
CA PRO A 51 -4.92 17.53 -4.58
C PRO A 51 -6.33 16.96 -4.45
N TRP A 52 -7.27 17.77 -3.95
CA TRP A 52 -8.65 17.38 -3.70
C TRP A 52 -9.31 16.66 -4.89
N GLY A 53 -10.08 15.59 -4.62
CA GLY A 53 -10.86 14.84 -5.62
C GLY A 53 -10.17 13.64 -6.28
N LEU A 54 -8.87 13.40 -6.04
CA LEU A 54 -8.12 12.27 -6.63
C LEU A 54 -7.51 11.35 -5.57
N ARG A 55 -8.13 11.25 -4.40
CA ARG A 55 -7.56 10.49 -3.27
C ARG A 55 -7.58 8.99 -3.58
N ARG A 56 -6.48 8.32 -3.26
CA ARG A 56 -6.26 6.89 -3.51
C ARG A 56 -5.73 6.19 -2.28
N TRP A 57 -6.05 4.91 -2.19
CA TRP A 57 -5.32 3.96 -1.39
C TRP A 57 -4.06 3.52 -2.12
N GLY A 58 -2.95 3.53 -1.40
CA GLY A 58 -1.75 2.80 -1.74
C GLY A 58 -1.82 1.41 -1.16
N VAL A 59 -1.72 0.39 -2.00
CA VAL A 59 -1.90 -1.01 -1.61
C VAL A 59 -0.63 -1.79 -1.94
N TYR A 60 0.07 -2.25 -0.91
CA TYR A 60 1.19 -3.17 -1.05
C TYR A 60 0.76 -4.58 -0.70
N CYS A 61 1.09 -5.57 -1.53
CA CYS A 61 0.86 -6.99 -1.27
C CYS A 61 2.21 -7.70 -1.13
N SER A 62 2.50 -8.25 0.04
CA SER A 62 3.80 -8.89 0.30
C SER A 62 3.99 -10.17 -0.48
N ARG A 63 2.91 -10.94 -0.71
CA ARG A 63 2.95 -12.23 -1.44
C ARG A 63 3.54 -12.09 -2.83
N SER A 64 3.07 -11.09 -3.57
CA SER A 64 3.49 -10.83 -4.95
C SER A 64 4.56 -9.75 -5.07
N ASP A 65 4.89 -9.09 -3.94
CA ASP A 65 5.72 -7.90 -3.88
C ASP A 65 5.32 -6.86 -4.93
N GLN A 66 4.02 -6.56 -4.97
CA GLN A 66 3.41 -5.62 -5.91
C GLN A 66 2.79 -4.45 -5.15
N TYR A 67 2.71 -3.32 -5.86
CA TYR A 67 2.11 -2.10 -5.36
C TYR A 67 1.06 -1.57 -6.34
N TYR A 68 -0.09 -1.18 -5.80
CA TYR A 68 -1.23 -0.68 -6.56
C TYR A 68 -1.69 0.67 -6.00
N GLY A 69 -2.19 1.52 -6.88
CA GLY A 69 -2.96 2.69 -6.51
C GLY A 69 -4.42 2.45 -6.83
N VAL A 70 -5.28 2.46 -5.81
CA VAL A 70 -6.71 2.16 -5.92
C VAL A 70 -7.49 3.41 -5.55
N ASP A 71 -8.48 3.78 -6.35
CA ASP A 71 -9.37 4.91 -6.00
C ASP A 71 -10.08 4.64 -4.66
N HIS A 72 -10.29 5.68 -3.86
CA HIS A 72 -10.75 5.54 -2.46
C HIS A 72 -12.07 4.76 -2.30
N ASP A 73 -12.92 4.82 -3.31
CA ASP A 73 -14.25 4.21 -3.43
C ASP A 73 -14.23 2.84 -4.12
N LYS A 74 -13.07 2.42 -4.64
CA LYS A 74 -12.89 1.14 -5.37
C LYS A 74 -12.17 0.07 -4.57
N LEU A 75 -11.95 0.29 -3.27
CA LEU A 75 -11.34 -0.67 -2.37
C LEU A 75 -12.37 -1.21 -1.39
N ASN A 76 -12.64 -2.51 -1.45
CA ASN A 76 -13.46 -3.22 -0.48
C ASN A 76 -12.56 -3.99 0.50
N LEU A 77 -12.77 -3.77 1.79
CA LEU A 77 -11.99 -4.41 2.85
C LEU A 77 -12.59 -5.75 3.32
N ASN A 78 -13.82 -6.09 2.88
CA ASN A 78 -14.54 -7.33 3.22
C ASN A 78 -14.55 -7.65 4.74
N GLU A 79 -14.68 -6.62 5.59
CA GLU A 79 -14.62 -6.75 7.05
C GLU A 79 -13.36 -7.47 7.57
N CYS A 80 -12.30 -7.54 6.77
CA CYS A 80 -11.05 -8.16 7.18
C CYS A 80 -10.47 -7.35 8.35
N PRO A 81 -10.07 -8.01 9.46
CA PRO A 81 -9.46 -7.32 10.58
C PRO A 81 -8.13 -6.69 10.14
N CYS A 82 -7.85 -5.50 10.65
CA CYS A 82 -6.59 -4.82 10.40
C CYS A 82 -5.99 -4.24 11.68
N ASP A 83 -4.67 -4.24 11.71
CA ASP A 83 -3.89 -3.48 12.68
C ASP A 83 -3.61 -2.09 12.11
N THR A 84 -3.61 -1.08 12.97
CA THR A 84 -3.18 0.28 12.61
C THR A 84 -1.76 0.50 13.13
N PHE A 85 -0.87 1.01 12.29
CA PHE A 85 0.48 1.37 12.69
C PHE A 85 0.79 2.82 12.29
N GLN A 86 1.17 3.61 13.28
CA GLN A 86 1.83 4.90 13.07
C GLN A 86 3.33 4.68 13.19
N ILE A 87 4.05 4.98 12.13
CA ILE A 87 5.48 4.80 12.00
C ILE A 87 6.14 6.12 12.43
N PRO A 88 6.99 6.14 13.46
CA PRO A 88 7.64 7.36 13.92
C PRO A 88 8.50 7.97 12.80
N GLU A 89 8.17 9.19 12.37
CA GLU A 89 8.87 9.87 11.27
C GLU A 89 10.38 10.06 11.53
N LYS A 90 10.77 10.14 12.81
CA LYS A 90 12.16 10.24 13.22
C LYS A 90 13.00 8.99 12.90
N GLN A 91 12.37 7.81 12.83
CA GLN A 91 13.06 6.54 12.60
C GLN A 91 13.10 6.15 11.12
N PHE A 92 12.05 6.50 10.36
CA PHE A 92 11.92 6.10 8.98
C PHE A 92 11.82 7.33 8.09
N LYS A 93 12.92 7.65 7.41
CA LYS A 93 13.00 8.72 6.39
C LYS A 93 12.22 8.38 5.11
N THR A 94 11.35 7.38 5.15
CA THR A 94 10.68 6.77 4.00
C THR A 94 9.19 6.64 4.29
N LEU A 95 8.37 6.89 3.27
CA LEU A 95 6.93 6.66 3.33
C LEU A 95 6.61 5.16 3.15
N PRO A 96 5.43 4.72 3.59
CA PRO A 96 4.39 5.46 4.33
C PRO A 96 4.70 5.66 5.83
N THR A 97 4.04 6.63 6.47
CA THR A 97 4.17 6.91 7.93
C THR A 97 2.96 6.48 8.76
N ALA A 98 1.83 6.18 8.13
CA ALA A 98 0.64 5.62 8.76
C ALA A 98 0.06 4.55 7.84
N VAL A 99 -0.16 3.35 8.37
CA VAL A 99 -0.60 2.19 7.59
C VAL A 99 -1.66 1.37 8.30
N LEU A 100 -2.50 0.72 7.50
CA LEU A 100 -3.34 -0.40 7.92
C LEU A 100 -2.67 -1.69 7.44
N VAL A 101 -2.58 -2.69 8.32
CA VAL A 101 -1.96 -3.98 8.02
C VAL A 101 -2.98 -5.08 8.16
N PHE A 102 -3.27 -5.74 7.05
CA PHE A 102 -4.17 -6.89 6.95
C PHE A 102 -3.31 -8.15 6.87
N ARG A 103 -3.35 -8.95 7.93
CA ARG A 103 -2.54 -10.16 8.08
C ARG A 103 -3.26 -11.36 7.48
N ASN A 104 -2.49 -12.30 6.95
CA ASN A 104 -3.00 -13.46 6.21
C ASN A 104 -3.93 -13.04 5.07
N CYS A 105 -3.72 -11.87 4.49
CA CYS A 105 -4.58 -11.35 3.43
C CYS A 105 -3.81 -11.20 2.13
N THR A 106 -4.53 -11.30 1.02
CA THR A 106 -4.09 -10.94 -0.32
C THR A 106 -5.03 -9.90 -0.92
N ILE A 107 -4.64 -9.32 -2.06
CA ILE A 107 -5.48 -8.39 -2.81
C ILE A 107 -5.89 -9.04 -4.14
N ASN A 108 -7.19 -9.01 -4.44
CA ASN A 108 -7.76 -9.54 -5.69
C ASN A 108 -8.48 -8.44 -6.47
N GLY A 109 -8.29 -8.43 -7.79
CA GLY A 109 -9.03 -7.53 -8.69
C GLY A 109 -10.32 -8.18 -9.18
N LYS A 110 -11.43 -7.44 -9.12
CA LYS A 110 -12.73 -7.80 -9.70
C LYS A 110 -13.24 -6.65 -10.57
N GLY A 111 -12.84 -6.66 -11.85
CA GLY A 111 -13.14 -5.55 -12.77
C GLY A 111 -12.43 -4.28 -12.32
N GLU A 112 -13.18 -3.23 -12.02
CA GLU A 112 -12.64 -1.97 -11.51
C GLU A 112 -12.43 -1.95 -9.98
N MET A 113 -12.98 -2.94 -9.27
CA MET A 113 -12.88 -3.04 -7.81
C MET A 113 -11.68 -3.87 -7.40
N MET A 114 -11.09 -3.51 -6.26
CA MET A 114 -10.04 -4.27 -5.58
C MET A 114 -10.56 -4.70 -4.22
N GLU A 115 -10.27 -5.93 -3.84
CA GLU A 115 -10.77 -6.53 -2.60
C GLU A 115 -9.62 -7.10 -1.78
N VAL A 116 -9.58 -6.76 -0.49
CA VAL A 116 -8.76 -7.48 0.47
C VAL A 116 -9.47 -8.79 0.81
N VAL A 117 -8.76 -9.90 0.71
CA VAL A 117 -9.31 -11.25 0.92
C VAL A 117 -8.46 -11.97 1.95
N ASN A 118 -9.11 -12.53 2.96
CA ASN A 118 -8.47 -13.37 3.96
C ASN A 118 -8.13 -14.73 3.36
N GLY A 119 -6.87 -15.13 3.47
CA GLY A 119 -6.33 -16.40 2.99
C GLY A 119 -6.48 -17.55 3.99
N MET A 120 -7.10 -17.31 5.16
CA MET A 120 -7.51 -18.39 6.06
C MET A 120 -8.73 -19.12 5.48
N VAL A 121 -8.46 -20.15 4.68
CA VAL A 121 -9.36 -21.28 4.42
C VAL A 121 -8.72 -22.52 5.04
#